data_AF-A0A4Q2XCT2-F1
#
_entry.id   AF-A0A4Q2XCT2-F1
#
_cell.length_a   1.000
_cell.length_b   1.000
_cell.length_c   1.000
_cell.angle_alpha   90.00
_cell.angle_beta   90.00
_cell.angle_gamma   90.00
#
_symmetry.space_group_name_H-M   'P 1'
#
loop_
_entity.id
_entity.type
_entity.pdbx_description
1 polymer ?
#
loop_
_entity_poly.entity_id
_entity_poly.type
_entity_poly.pdbx_seq_one_letter_code
_entity_poly.pdbx_strand_id
1 'polypeptide(L)'
;MTIHPLQYLSHKAFNWIFRNNRIGNFEGIHLSSLNHETEAFLRVITRSLALIRDHDPRRFKRVKEQVTTLADEPLHTGALSASYLHYIKAVRIDFALEEKRGDEMYHAAYFAGVIVHEATHGHISHRGIGYTADNRRQVERICCAEQNRFLERLRKSFPELPGSLIHPYDPSAWEVSWTINPLKRAVVEFKRNGAKGNRGNAGNRDRR
;
A
#
# COMPACT_ATOMS: atom_id res chain seq x y z
N MET A 1 8.44 5.81 -23.50
CA MET A 1 8.93 6.64 -22.37
C MET A 1 10.36 6.26 -22.07
N THR A 2 11.30 7.18 -22.24
CA THR A 2 12.71 7.02 -21.86
C THR A 2 12.84 7.24 -20.35
N ILE A 3 13.32 6.23 -19.63
CA ILE A 3 13.57 6.32 -18.18
C ILE A 3 14.87 7.07 -17.96
N HIS A 4 14.86 8.10 -17.11
CA HIS A 4 16.09 8.80 -16.76
C HIS A 4 17.04 7.81 -16.04
N PRO A 5 18.35 7.73 -16.37
CA PRO A 5 19.28 6.73 -15.82
C PRO A 5 19.27 6.62 -14.29
N LEU A 6 19.13 7.74 -13.59
CA LEU A 6 19.02 7.78 -12.13
C LEU A 6 17.76 7.09 -11.57
N GLN A 7 16.62 7.22 -12.26
CA GLN A 7 15.38 6.54 -11.87
C GLN A 7 15.49 5.02 -12.08
N TYR A 8 16.19 4.60 -13.14
CA TYR A 8 16.44 3.18 -13.39
C TYR A 8 17.29 2.54 -12.29
N LEU A 9 18.37 3.22 -11.87
CA LEU A 9 19.21 2.77 -10.77
C LEU A 9 18.45 2.70 -9.44
N SER A 10 17.61 3.70 -9.13
CA SER A 10 16.79 3.65 -7.92
C SER A 10 15.80 2.50 -7.94
N HIS A 11 15.15 2.21 -9.07
CA HIS A 11 14.25 1.05 -9.18
C HIS A 11 14.97 -0.28 -9.01
N LYS A 12 16.18 -0.44 -9.55
CA LYS A 12 17.01 -1.63 -9.31
C LYS A 12 17.37 -1.78 -7.83
N ALA A 13 17.74 -0.69 -7.17
CA ALA A 13 18.03 -0.70 -5.75
C ALA A 13 16.79 -1.11 -4.93
N PHE A 14 15.62 -0.50 -5.17
CA PHE A 14 14.37 -0.90 -4.52
C PHE A 14 14.01 -2.37 -4.74
N ASN A 15 14.12 -2.83 -5.99
CA ASN A 15 13.90 -4.25 -6.29
C ASN A 15 14.85 -5.17 -5.53
N TRP A 16 16.14 -4.82 -5.48
CA TRP A 16 17.12 -5.60 -4.73
C TRP A 16 16.80 -5.60 -3.23
N ILE A 17 16.49 -4.42 -2.66
CA ILE A 17 16.11 -4.26 -1.25
C ILE A 17 14.88 -5.13 -0.93
N PHE A 18 13.78 -4.99 -1.68
CA PHE A 18 12.57 -5.74 -1.39
C PHE A 18 12.74 -7.25 -1.56
N ARG A 19 13.53 -7.69 -2.56
CA ARG A 19 13.81 -9.11 -2.76
C ARG A 19 14.60 -9.72 -1.61
N ASN A 20 15.58 -9.00 -1.06
CA ASN A 20 16.39 -9.48 0.06
C ASN A 20 15.69 -9.40 1.41
N ASN A 21 14.60 -8.64 1.51
CA ASN A 21 13.80 -8.50 2.72
C ASN A 21 12.43 -9.18 2.59
N ARG A 22 12.36 -10.25 1.79
CA ARG A 22 11.13 -11.03 1.61
C ARG A 22 10.85 -11.85 2.85
N ILE A 23 9.66 -11.67 3.40
CA ILE A 23 9.18 -12.38 4.59
C ILE A 23 8.07 -13.39 4.26
N GLY A 24 7.52 -13.34 3.04
CA GLY A 24 6.43 -14.25 2.65
C GLY A 24 6.04 -14.21 1.18
N ASN A 25 4.96 -14.93 0.87
CA ASN A 25 4.36 -14.96 -0.44
C ASN A 25 2.87 -15.27 -0.36
N PHE A 26 2.10 -14.70 -1.29
CA PHE A 26 0.72 -15.07 -1.51
C PHE A 26 0.48 -15.22 -3.02
N GLU A 27 0.38 -16.46 -3.49
CA GLU A 27 0.04 -16.79 -4.89
C GLU A 27 0.87 -16.01 -5.94
N GLY A 28 2.17 -15.89 -5.70
CA GLY A 28 3.09 -15.16 -6.60
C GLY A 28 3.34 -13.70 -6.24
N ILE A 29 2.58 -13.11 -5.31
CA ILE A 29 2.84 -11.76 -4.78
C ILE A 29 3.84 -11.87 -3.63
N HIS A 30 4.98 -11.19 -3.71
CA HIS A 30 6.00 -11.18 -2.67
C HIS A 30 5.62 -10.23 -1.55
N LEU A 31 5.81 -10.66 -0.30
CA LEU A 31 5.61 -9.83 0.88
C LEU A 31 6.97 -9.53 1.47
N SER A 32 7.30 -8.25 1.60
CA SER A 32 8.59 -7.78 2.10
C SER A 32 8.37 -6.76 3.21
N SER A 33 9.26 -6.72 4.20
CA SER A 33 9.20 -5.68 5.24
C SER A 33 10.60 -5.22 5.56
N LEU A 34 10.76 -3.90 5.68
CA LEU A 34 11.98 -3.27 6.17
C LEU A 34 11.89 -2.92 7.66
N ASN A 35 10.80 -3.33 8.32
CA ASN A 35 10.52 -3.05 9.72
C ASN A 35 10.58 -4.33 10.57
N HIS A 36 10.51 -4.16 11.89
CA HIS A 36 10.60 -5.26 12.86
C HIS A 36 9.28 -6.01 13.09
N GLU A 37 8.12 -5.39 12.83
CA GLU A 37 6.78 -5.99 13.04
C GLU A 37 6.34 -6.88 11.86
N THR A 38 7.24 -7.76 11.42
CA THR A 38 7.06 -8.55 10.20
C THR A 38 5.87 -9.52 10.29
N GLU A 39 5.61 -10.10 11.47
CA GLU A 39 4.52 -11.07 11.67
C GLU A 39 3.14 -10.44 11.55
N ALA A 40 2.94 -9.25 12.14
CA ALA A 40 1.67 -8.53 12.06
C ALA A 40 1.37 -8.11 10.63
N PHE A 41 2.37 -7.55 9.94
CA PHE A 41 2.25 -7.21 8.53
C PHE A 41 1.95 -8.44 7.67
N LEU A 42 2.73 -9.53 7.83
CA LEU A 42 2.55 -10.76 7.06
C LEU A 42 1.13 -11.31 7.23
N ARG A 43 0.64 -11.39 8.47
CA ARG A 43 -0.68 -11.93 8.79
C ARG A 43 -1.81 -11.07 8.19
N VAL A 44 -1.80 -9.76 8.46
CA VAL A 44 -2.86 -8.83 8.02
C VAL A 44 -2.89 -8.70 6.50
N ILE A 45 -1.73 -8.58 5.85
CA ILE A 45 -1.67 -8.46 4.38
C ILE A 45 -2.03 -9.77 3.69
N THR A 46 -1.61 -10.91 4.23
CA THR A 46 -2.06 -12.22 3.73
C THR A 46 -3.59 -12.34 3.83
N ARG A 47 -4.17 -11.93 4.96
CA ARG A 47 -5.62 -11.90 5.13
C ARG A 47 -6.29 -10.93 4.15
N SER A 48 -5.69 -9.76 3.93
CA SER A 48 -6.18 -8.76 2.97
C SER A 48 -6.25 -9.34 1.55
N LEU A 49 -5.19 -10.01 1.09
CA LEU A 49 -5.14 -10.65 -0.23
C LEU A 49 -6.16 -11.79 -0.35
N ALA A 50 -6.33 -12.59 0.71
CA ALA A 50 -7.36 -13.62 0.75
C ALA A 50 -8.78 -13.03 0.62
N LEU A 51 -9.08 -11.91 1.32
CA LEU A 51 -10.37 -11.23 1.18
C LEU A 51 -10.64 -10.78 -0.25
N ILE A 52 -9.64 -10.25 -0.96
CA ILE A 52 -9.79 -9.86 -2.37
C ILE A 52 -10.03 -11.11 -3.23
N ARG A 53 -9.22 -12.16 -3.06
CA ARG A 53 -9.33 -13.42 -3.82
C ARG A 53 -10.71 -14.05 -3.67
N ASP A 54 -11.18 -14.17 -2.44
CA ASP A 54 -12.38 -14.94 -2.11
C ASP A 54 -13.67 -14.17 -2.43
N HIS A 55 -13.65 -12.83 -2.30
CA HIS A 55 -14.86 -12.02 -2.48
C HIS A 55 -14.91 -11.24 -3.80
N ASP A 56 -13.78 -10.98 -4.46
CA ASP A 56 -13.72 -10.34 -5.78
C ASP A 56 -12.58 -10.90 -6.67
N PRO A 57 -12.72 -12.15 -7.18
CA PRO A 57 -11.70 -12.80 -8.00
C PRO A 57 -11.27 -11.98 -9.23
N ARG A 58 -12.18 -11.17 -9.78
CA ARG A 58 -11.89 -10.29 -10.92
C ARG A 58 -10.89 -9.20 -10.53
N ARG A 59 -11.08 -8.54 -9.38
CA ARG A 59 -10.12 -7.56 -8.87
C ARG A 59 -8.84 -8.25 -8.39
N PHE A 60 -8.92 -9.44 -7.82
CA PHE A 60 -7.73 -10.20 -7.45
C PHE A 60 -6.85 -10.55 -8.66
N LYS A 61 -7.46 -10.92 -9.80
CA LYS A 61 -6.72 -11.11 -11.05
C LYS A 61 -5.95 -9.85 -11.46
N ARG A 62 -6.58 -8.67 -11.37
CA ARG A 62 -5.91 -7.39 -11.61
C ARG A 62 -4.76 -7.16 -10.62
N VAL A 63 -4.97 -7.42 -9.33
CA VAL A 63 -3.91 -7.33 -8.30
C VAL A 63 -2.71 -8.17 -8.70
N LYS A 64 -2.91 -9.44 -9.08
CA LYS A 64 -1.80 -10.31 -9.53
C LYS A 64 -1.08 -9.80 -10.78
N GLU A 65 -1.80 -9.19 -11.72
CA GLU A 65 -1.21 -8.66 -12.95
C GLU A 65 -0.42 -7.38 -12.72
N GLN A 66 -0.82 -6.57 -11.74
CA GLN A 66 -0.29 -5.22 -11.49
C GLN A 66 0.60 -5.12 -10.27
N VAL A 67 0.58 -6.08 -9.34
CA VAL A 67 1.33 -6.04 -8.08
C VAL A 67 2.18 -7.30 -7.97
N THR A 68 3.50 -7.14 -8.01
CA THR A 68 4.49 -8.21 -7.81
C THR A 68 4.96 -8.27 -6.36
N THR A 69 4.99 -7.12 -5.68
CA THR A 69 5.52 -7.00 -4.32
C THR A 69 4.68 -6.03 -3.49
N LEU A 70 4.38 -6.42 -2.25
CA LEU A 70 3.86 -5.55 -1.19
C LEU A 70 4.96 -5.37 -0.15
N ALA A 71 5.43 -4.13 0.04
CA ALA A 71 6.55 -3.81 0.90
C ALA A 71 6.12 -2.91 2.06
N ASP A 72 6.34 -3.36 3.30
CA ASP A 72 6.17 -2.51 4.48
C ASP A 72 7.37 -1.58 4.68
N GLU A 73 7.12 -0.28 4.55
CA GLU A 73 8.08 0.78 4.77
C GLU A 73 7.40 2.11 5.12
N PRO A 74 8.01 2.95 5.95
CA PRO A 74 7.49 4.28 6.22
C PRO A 74 7.36 5.16 4.99
N LEU A 75 6.24 5.87 4.90
CA LEU A 75 5.95 6.84 3.85
C LEU A 75 5.84 8.24 4.42
N HIS A 76 6.14 9.26 3.61
CA HIS A 76 6.03 10.66 4.01
C HIS A 76 4.60 11.09 4.37
N THR A 77 3.61 10.39 3.81
CA THR A 77 2.17 10.58 4.05
C THR A 77 1.72 10.07 5.42
N GLY A 78 2.54 9.29 6.11
CA GLY A 78 2.21 8.76 7.44
C GLY A 78 1.69 7.33 7.42
N ALA A 79 1.32 6.83 8.60
CA ALA A 79 0.81 5.48 8.78
C ALA A 79 -0.50 5.25 8.01
N LEU A 80 -0.79 3.99 7.68
CA LEU A 80 -1.97 3.57 6.93
C LEU A 80 -2.04 4.23 5.53
N SER A 81 -0.90 4.49 4.91
CA SER A 81 -0.83 4.99 3.54
C SER A 81 -0.11 4.00 2.64
N ALA A 82 -0.34 4.12 1.34
CA ALA A 82 0.37 3.34 0.34
C ALA A 82 0.78 4.19 -0.86
N SER A 83 1.70 3.66 -1.65
CA SER A 83 2.06 4.23 -2.95
C SER A 83 2.53 3.16 -3.92
N TYR A 84 2.16 3.30 -5.18
CA TYR A 84 2.53 2.38 -6.24
C TYR A 84 3.80 2.80 -6.99
N LEU A 85 4.72 1.86 -7.17
CA LEU A 85 5.96 1.99 -7.94
C LEU A 85 5.82 1.30 -9.29
N HIS A 86 5.32 2.05 -10.28
CA HIS A 86 4.94 1.57 -11.61
C HIS A 86 5.97 0.66 -12.30
N TYR A 87 7.25 1.05 -12.30
CA TYR A 87 8.29 0.34 -13.05
C TYR A 87 8.60 -1.06 -12.52
N ILE A 88 8.34 -1.29 -11.24
CA ILE A 88 8.65 -2.54 -10.57
C ILE A 88 7.41 -3.28 -10.08
N LYS A 89 6.22 -2.70 -10.32
CA LYS A 89 4.93 -3.24 -9.87
C LYS A 89 4.88 -3.48 -8.36
N ALA A 90 5.57 -2.66 -7.59
CA ALA A 90 5.59 -2.76 -6.13
C ALA A 90 4.62 -1.77 -5.51
N VAL A 91 4.00 -2.17 -4.41
CA VAL A 91 3.20 -1.31 -3.55
C VAL A 91 3.94 -1.14 -2.24
N ARG A 92 4.29 0.10 -1.92
CA ARG A 92 4.86 0.50 -0.63
C ARG A 92 3.70 0.74 0.33
N ILE A 93 3.76 0.23 1.56
CA ILE A 93 2.72 0.36 2.58
C ILE A 93 3.38 0.86 3.87
N ASP A 94 2.94 2.00 4.41
CA ASP A 94 3.30 2.37 5.77
C ASP A 94 2.38 1.63 6.74
N PHE A 95 2.70 0.36 6.98
CA PHE A 95 1.85 -0.54 7.77
C PHE A 95 1.80 -0.10 9.23
N ALA A 96 0.60 -0.07 9.79
CA ALA A 96 0.38 0.12 11.20
C ALA A 96 -0.93 -0.57 11.60
N LEU A 97 -1.01 -0.96 12.87
CA LEU A 97 -2.27 -1.33 13.51
C LEU A 97 -2.66 -0.20 14.45
N GLU A 98 -3.88 0.31 14.31
CA GLU A 98 -4.46 1.30 15.19
C GLU A 98 -5.66 0.66 15.92
N GLU A 99 -5.44 0.16 17.14
CA GLU A 99 -6.48 -0.53 17.94
C GLU A 99 -7.78 0.28 18.07
N LYS A 100 -7.67 1.61 18.14
CA LYS A 100 -8.81 2.53 18.20
C LYS A 100 -9.67 2.53 16.93
N ARG A 101 -9.11 2.12 15.79
CA ARG A 101 -9.85 2.05 14.51
C ARG A 101 -10.58 0.73 14.32
N GLY A 102 -10.08 -0.35 14.90
CA GLY A 102 -10.72 -1.65 14.83
C GLY A 102 -9.78 -2.81 15.10
N ASP A 103 -10.34 -4.01 14.95
CA ASP A 103 -9.64 -5.27 15.12
C ASP A 103 -8.81 -5.66 13.87
N GLU A 104 -8.29 -6.87 13.85
CA GLU A 104 -7.53 -7.39 12.71
C GLU A 104 -8.35 -7.48 11.43
N MET A 105 -9.64 -7.82 11.52
CA MET A 105 -10.52 -7.92 10.35
C MET A 105 -10.76 -6.54 9.72
N TYR A 106 -10.95 -5.50 10.54
CA TYR A 106 -10.97 -4.12 10.07
C TYR A 106 -9.70 -3.75 9.29
N HIS A 107 -8.52 -4.02 9.85
CA HIS A 107 -7.25 -3.69 9.21
C HIS A 107 -7.04 -4.50 7.92
N ALA A 108 -7.42 -5.77 7.90
CA ALA A 108 -7.36 -6.60 6.69
C ALA A 108 -8.31 -6.08 5.61
N ALA A 109 -9.52 -5.64 5.96
CA ALA A 109 -10.45 -5.02 5.01
C ALA A 109 -9.92 -3.68 4.50
N TYR A 110 -9.36 -2.85 5.38
CA TYR A 110 -8.74 -1.58 5.03
C TYR A 110 -7.61 -1.77 4.02
N PHE A 111 -6.63 -2.62 4.32
CA PHE A 111 -5.51 -2.89 3.42
C PHE A 111 -5.94 -3.61 2.15
N ALA A 112 -6.99 -4.45 2.19
CA ALA A 112 -7.56 -5.01 0.96
C ALA A 112 -8.10 -3.91 0.03
N GLY A 113 -8.79 -2.91 0.57
CA GLY A 113 -9.22 -1.72 -0.17
C GLY A 113 -8.05 -0.93 -0.75
N VAL A 114 -7.01 -0.69 0.04
CA VAL A 114 -5.77 -0.02 -0.41
C VAL A 114 -5.07 -0.80 -1.52
N ILE A 115 -4.95 -2.12 -1.41
CA ILE A 115 -4.33 -2.95 -2.46
C ILE A 115 -5.12 -2.87 -3.77
N VAL A 116 -6.45 -2.87 -3.70
CA VAL A 116 -7.32 -2.66 -4.88
C VAL A 116 -7.12 -1.28 -5.49
N HIS A 117 -6.97 -0.24 -4.64
CA HIS A 117 -6.66 1.12 -5.06
C HIS A 117 -5.35 1.16 -5.86
N GLU A 118 -4.25 0.66 -5.29
CA GLU A 118 -2.93 0.70 -5.94
C GLU A 118 -2.84 -0.19 -7.18
N ALA A 119 -3.49 -1.36 -7.18
CA ALA A 119 -3.60 -2.18 -8.38
C ALA A 119 -4.38 -1.49 -9.51
N THR A 120 -5.29 -0.57 -9.17
CA THR A 120 -6.01 0.26 -10.14
C THR A 120 -5.09 1.33 -10.73
N HIS A 121 -4.20 1.94 -9.95
CA HIS A 121 -3.11 2.78 -10.47
C HIS A 121 -2.25 2.03 -11.48
N GLY A 122 -1.84 0.80 -11.14
CA GLY A 122 -1.09 -0.07 -12.04
C GLY A 122 -1.82 -0.36 -13.35
N HIS A 123 -3.11 -0.69 -13.27
CA HIS A 123 -3.95 -0.98 -14.44
C HIS A 123 -4.12 0.22 -15.37
N ILE A 124 -4.34 1.42 -14.82
CA ILE A 124 -4.45 2.67 -15.58
C ILE A 124 -3.13 2.98 -16.29
N SER A 125 -2.02 2.88 -15.56
CA SER A 125 -0.68 3.10 -16.10
C SER A 125 -0.30 2.09 -17.18
N HIS A 126 -0.66 0.82 -17.02
CA HIS A 126 -0.43 -0.22 -18.03
C HIS A 126 -1.16 0.08 -19.36
N ARG A 127 -2.26 0.84 -19.31
CA ARG A 127 -2.99 1.32 -20.50
C ARG A 127 -2.44 2.62 -21.10
N GLY A 128 -1.26 3.07 -20.65
CA GLY A 128 -0.58 4.26 -21.17
C GLY A 128 -1.07 5.58 -20.57
N ILE A 129 -1.94 5.54 -19.57
CA ILE A 129 -2.39 6.75 -18.87
C ILE A 129 -1.43 7.00 -17.70
N GLY A 130 -0.49 7.93 -17.89
CA GLY A 130 0.45 8.33 -16.83
C GLY A 130 -0.22 9.08 -15.68
N TYR A 131 0.48 9.20 -14.55
CA TYR A 131 0.04 9.99 -13.40
C TYR A 131 0.73 11.37 -13.44
N THR A 132 0.01 12.39 -13.90
CA THR A 132 0.52 13.76 -14.10
C THR A 132 -0.25 14.77 -13.22
N ALA A 133 0.26 16.00 -13.11
CA ALA A 133 -0.43 17.07 -12.38
C ALA A 133 -1.85 17.32 -12.93
N ASP A 134 -2.02 17.20 -14.25
CA ASP A 134 -3.28 17.50 -14.95
C ASP A 134 -4.36 16.43 -14.72
N ASN A 135 -3.94 15.16 -14.58
CA ASN A 135 -4.89 14.04 -14.52
C ASN A 135 -4.93 13.32 -13.17
N ARG A 136 -4.02 13.59 -12.22
CA ARG A 136 -3.95 12.90 -10.92
C ARG A 136 -5.27 12.88 -10.17
N ARG A 137 -6.03 14.00 -10.16
CA ARG A 137 -7.36 14.05 -9.52
C ARG A 137 -8.33 13.05 -10.14
N GLN A 138 -8.32 12.92 -11.46
CA GLN A 138 -9.17 11.97 -12.17
C GLN A 138 -8.76 10.53 -11.90
N VAL A 139 -7.44 10.27 -11.88
CA VAL A 139 -6.91 8.94 -11.57
C VAL A 139 -7.29 8.53 -10.14
N GLU A 140 -7.02 9.38 -9.14
CA GLU A 140 -7.38 9.08 -7.74
C GLU A 140 -8.89 8.85 -7.56
N ARG A 141 -9.73 9.66 -8.23
CA ARG A 141 -11.18 9.48 -8.21
C ARG A 141 -11.59 8.10 -8.71
N ILE A 142 -10.96 7.59 -9.76
CA ILE A 142 -11.21 6.24 -10.29
C ILE A 142 -10.70 5.17 -9.30
N CYS A 143 -9.50 5.34 -8.76
CA CYS A 143 -8.91 4.41 -7.80
C CYS A 143 -9.77 4.30 -6.53
N CYS A 144 -10.22 5.43 -5.96
CA CYS A 144 -11.16 5.46 -4.83
C CYS A 144 -12.50 4.80 -5.18
N ALA A 145 -13.05 5.04 -6.37
CA ALA A 145 -14.29 4.38 -6.78
C ALA A 145 -14.13 2.85 -6.86
N GLU A 146 -12.99 2.34 -7.36
CA GLU A 146 -12.72 0.90 -7.41
C GLU A 146 -12.50 0.30 -6.02
N GLN A 147 -11.80 0.99 -5.12
CA GLN A 147 -11.68 0.64 -3.71
C GLN A 147 -13.06 0.54 -3.04
N ASN A 148 -13.90 1.58 -3.17
CA ASN A 148 -15.22 1.61 -2.55
C ASN A 148 -16.13 0.50 -3.08
N ARG A 149 -16.15 0.24 -4.39
CA ARG A 149 -16.91 -0.87 -4.98
C ARG A 149 -16.50 -2.24 -4.42
N PHE A 150 -15.21 -2.43 -4.16
CA PHE A 150 -14.73 -3.64 -3.50
C PHE A 150 -15.20 -3.71 -2.04
N LEU A 151 -15.03 -2.64 -1.28
CA LEU A 151 -15.42 -2.58 0.14
C LEU A 151 -16.95 -2.72 0.34
N GLU A 152 -17.76 -2.11 -0.53
CA GLU A 152 -19.21 -2.30 -0.56
C GLU A 152 -19.59 -3.76 -0.77
N ARG A 153 -18.90 -4.45 -1.69
CA ARG A 153 -19.11 -5.88 -1.93
C ARG A 153 -18.68 -6.70 -0.72
N LEU A 154 -17.56 -6.37 -0.11
CA LEU A 154 -17.03 -7.08 1.06
C LEU A 154 -17.98 -6.95 2.26
N ARG A 155 -18.53 -5.76 2.51
CA ARG A 155 -19.50 -5.51 3.59
C ARG A 155 -20.81 -6.29 3.45
N LYS A 156 -21.18 -6.75 2.24
CA LYS A 156 -22.32 -7.67 2.08
C LYS A 156 -22.03 -9.05 2.67
N SER A 157 -20.77 -9.48 2.66
CA SER A 157 -20.31 -10.74 3.25
C SER A 157 -19.96 -10.58 4.75
N PHE A 158 -19.54 -9.38 5.15
CA PHE A 158 -19.15 -9.03 6.53
C PHE A 158 -19.88 -7.75 6.99
N PRO A 159 -21.15 -7.85 7.39
CA PRO A 159 -21.98 -6.70 7.75
C PRO A 159 -21.46 -5.90 8.96
N GLU A 160 -20.64 -6.52 9.82
CA GLU A 160 -19.99 -5.92 10.98
C GLU A 160 -18.91 -4.90 10.61
N LEU A 161 -18.39 -4.95 9.38
CA LEU A 161 -17.39 -3.98 8.92
C LEU A 161 -18.00 -2.57 8.88
N PRO A 162 -17.33 -1.57 9.49
CA PRO A 162 -17.89 -0.25 9.65
C PRO A 162 -18.01 0.46 8.30
N GLY A 163 -19.05 1.30 8.18
CA GLY A 163 -19.28 2.11 6.98
C GLY A 163 -18.16 3.11 6.69
N SER A 164 -17.37 3.48 7.72
CA SER A 164 -16.23 4.40 7.61
C SER A 164 -15.09 3.88 6.72
N LEU A 165 -15.04 2.58 6.40
CA LEU A 165 -14.11 2.05 5.40
C LEU A 165 -14.41 2.59 3.98
N ILE A 166 -15.67 2.95 3.71
CA ILE A 166 -16.11 3.52 2.44
C ILE A 166 -16.21 5.02 2.63
N HIS A 167 -15.48 5.78 1.83
CA HIS A 167 -15.47 7.23 1.90
C HIS A 167 -15.56 7.85 0.51
N PRO A 168 -16.23 8.99 0.33
CA PRO A 168 -16.19 9.70 -0.93
C PRO A 168 -14.75 10.10 -1.26
N TYR A 169 -14.48 10.30 -2.55
CA TYR A 169 -13.22 10.87 -2.99
C TYR A 169 -13.11 12.32 -2.47
N ASP A 170 -12.06 12.60 -1.69
CA ASP A 170 -11.74 13.94 -1.20
C ASP A 170 -10.32 14.33 -1.62
N PRO A 171 -10.14 15.21 -2.62
CA PRO A 171 -8.82 15.57 -3.12
C PRO A 171 -7.89 16.17 -2.05
N SER A 172 -8.43 16.72 -0.95
CA SER A 172 -7.62 17.30 0.13
C SER A 172 -6.69 16.26 0.77
N ALA A 173 -7.11 14.99 0.81
CA ALA A 173 -6.32 13.88 1.37
C ALA A 173 -5.00 13.63 0.61
N TRP A 174 -4.89 14.10 -0.64
CA TRP A 174 -3.69 13.93 -1.47
C TRP A 174 -2.85 15.21 -1.59
N GLU A 175 -3.32 16.38 -1.12
CA GLU A 175 -2.64 17.65 -1.33
C GLU A 175 -1.20 17.67 -0.79
N VAL A 176 -0.98 17.08 0.39
CA VAL A 176 0.37 16.97 0.98
C VAL A 176 1.30 16.14 0.08
N SER A 177 0.84 14.99 -0.40
CA SER A 177 1.62 14.13 -1.31
C SER A 177 1.92 14.82 -2.64
N TRP A 178 0.97 15.64 -3.11
CA TRP A 178 1.03 16.35 -4.38
C TRP A 178 1.90 17.60 -4.39
N THR A 179 2.16 18.19 -3.22
CA THR A 179 2.87 19.47 -3.08
C THR A 179 4.24 19.32 -2.43
N ILE A 180 4.52 18.20 -1.77
CA ILE A 180 5.81 17.97 -1.12
C ILE A 180 6.95 17.86 -2.15
N ASN A 181 8.01 18.63 -1.92
CA ASN A 181 9.24 18.55 -2.72
C ASN A 181 9.91 17.16 -2.55
N PRO A 182 10.46 16.55 -3.63
CA PRO A 182 11.15 15.25 -3.57
C PRO A 182 12.24 15.12 -2.50
N LEU A 183 13.07 16.15 -2.28
CA LEU A 183 14.11 16.15 -1.24
C LEU A 183 13.49 16.13 0.15
N LYS A 184 12.45 16.95 0.36
CA LYS A 184 11.72 17.00 1.63
C LYS A 184 11.02 15.67 1.91
N ARG A 185 10.44 15.04 0.89
CA ARG A 185 9.87 13.69 0.97
C ARG A 185 10.90 12.68 1.45
N ALA A 186 12.06 12.61 0.79
CA ALA A 186 13.13 11.68 1.15
C ALA A 186 13.62 11.88 2.60
N VAL A 187 13.78 13.12 3.04
CA VAL A 187 14.17 13.45 4.42
C VAL A 187 13.11 12.99 5.43
N VAL A 188 11.82 13.19 5.13
CA VAL A 188 10.73 12.74 6.01
C VAL A 188 10.69 11.22 6.10
N GLU A 189 10.77 10.51 4.97
CA GLU A 189 10.80 9.05 4.93
C GLU A 189 12.00 8.50 5.71
N PHE A 190 13.21 9.05 5.53
CA PHE A 190 14.39 8.63 6.27
C PHE A 190 14.25 8.83 7.78
N LYS A 191 13.74 9.99 8.22
CA LYS A 191 13.49 10.26 9.65
C LYS A 191 12.46 9.29 10.23
N ARG A 192 11.41 8.96 9.47
CA ARG A 192 10.38 8.00 9.89
C ARG A 192 10.91 6.57 9.95
N ASN A 193 11.79 6.17 9.03
CA ASN A 193 12.50 4.88 9.08
C ASN A 193 13.28 4.74 10.38
N GLY A 194 14.08 5.74 10.75
CA GLY A 194 14.80 5.73 12.03
C GLY A 194 13.86 5.63 13.25
N ALA A 195 12.76 6.38 13.24
CA ALA A 195 11.79 6.37 14.34
C ALA A 195 11.01 5.05 14.46
N LYS A 196 10.58 4.45 13.35
CA LYS A 196 9.83 3.19 13.32
C LYS A 196 10.73 2.01 13.73
N GLY A 197 11.99 2.01 13.28
CA GLY A 197 13.02 1.06 13.74
C GLY A 197 13.24 1.11 15.26
N ASN A 198 13.33 2.32 15.82
CA ASN A 198 13.54 2.49 17.26
C ASN A 198 12.35 2.05 18.12
N ARG A 199 11.10 2.24 17.67
CA ARG A 199 9.90 1.77 18.41
C ARG A 199 9.84 0.25 18.50
N GLY A 200 10.17 -0.45 17.41
CA GLY A 200 10.24 -1.92 17.41
C GLY A 200 11.31 -2.47 18.38
N ASN A 201 12.39 -1.72 18.59
CA ASN A 201 13.48 -2.13 19.48
C ASN A 201 13.18 -1.84 20.97
N ALA A 202 12.35 -0.84 21.27
CA ALA A 202 11.91 -0.52 22.63
C ALA A 202 10.87 -1.54 23.14
N GLY A 203 9.91 -1.96 22.31
CA GLY A 203 8.89 -2.95 22.68
C GLY A 203 9.43 -4.36 22.98
N ASN A 204 10.67 -4.66 22.58
CA ASN A 204 11.33 -5.94 22.82
C ASN A 204 12.17 -5.98 24.11
N ARG A 205 12.36 -4.83 24.79
CA ARG A 205 13.07 -4.78 26.09
C ARG A 205 12.15 -4.99 27.29
N ASP A 206 10.85 -4.75 27.14
CA ASP A 206 9.85 -4.90 28.21
C ASP A 206 9.23 -6.31 28.28
N ARG A 207 9.78 -7.29 27.55
CA ARG A 207 9.34 -8.70 27.56
C ARG A 207 10.42 -9.68 28.04
N ARG A 208 11.35 -9.24 28.88
CA ARG A 208 12.33 -10.11 29.56
C ARG A 208 12.14 -10.08 31.06
#